data_AF-A0A3N4IKA7-F1
#
_entry.id   AF-A0A3N4IKA7-F1
#
_cell.length_a   1.000
_cell.length_b   1.000
_cell.length_c   1.000
_cell.angle_alpha   90.00
_cell.angle_beta   90.00
_cell.angle_gamma   90.00
#
_symmetry.space_group_name_H-M   'P 1'
#
loop_
_entity.id
_entity.type
_entity.pdbx_description
1 polymer ?
#
loop_
_entity_poly.entity_id
_entity_poly.type
_entity_poly.pdbx_seq_one_letter_code
_entity_poly.pdbx_strand_id
1 'polypeptide(L)'
;MSKNAADELARDDTLKQSETPSSELSETAYGDDWYESDRSDDPDVHEIIKNHFSDLPSDSIRFNPSESWEHQTDPDVDNLFYEYLGFCGYGEREFHDNFRSIIEESLLFYVQKLYPYYASLSDDSLFAHRLSCTGRADYEFEDSISCDLISMIMCLGQRYLGSHRISIAQRASCGLMRREQFMLLEISFRKQIDQLSVLLNYNEKNVDMDEFLLLREMDRVMRRNKEFLLLFVGNERFRSERLELLLLKYLAEEGVNWDVVRGLEEAQRYKENEAYETFERKRRLKIEYYSEPPERYLLENFEEYCERKGWGVL
;
A
#
# COMPACT_ATOMS: atom_id res chain seq x y z
N MET A 1 -24.34 -30.11 -10.48
CA MET A 1 -24.94 -28.85 -10.95
C MET A 1 -24.35 -27.72 -10.12
N SER A 2 -23.28 -27.07 -10.60
CA SER A 2 -22.70 -25.80 -10.10
C SER A 2 -21.32 -25.60 -10.75
N LYS A 3 -21.29 -25.25 -12.03
CA LYS A 3 -20.05 -24.89 -12.75
C LYS A 3 -20.18 -23.67 -13.68
N ASN A 4 -21.31 -22.95 -13.67
CA ASN A 4 -21.62 -21.96 -14.71
C ASN A 4 -21.80 -20.52 -14.19
N ALA A 5 -20.94 -20.04 -13.28
CA ALA A 5 -20.98 -18.63 -12.88
C ALA A 5 -19.67 -17.86 -13.18
N ALA A 6 -18.58 -18.56 -13.55
CA ALA A 6 -17.28 -17.92 -13.80
C ALA A 6 -16.97 -17.68 -15.29
N ASP A 7 -17.72 -18.27 -16.22
CA ASP A 7 -17.41 -18.24 -17.67
C ASP A 7 -18.19 -17.19 -18.48
N GLU A 8 -19.12 -16.45 -17.87
CA GLU A 8 -20.00 -15.50 -18.61
C GLU A 8 -19.45 -14.08 -18.74
N LEU A 9 -18.26 -13.78 -18.20
CA LEU A 9 -17.62 -12.46 -18.26
C LEU A 9 -16.57 -12.30 -19.40
N ALA A 10 -16.41 -13.30 -20.27
CA ALA A 10 -15.32 -13.35 -21.26
C ALA A 10 -15.77 -13.34 -22.74
N ARG A 11 -17.00 -12.93 -23.07
CA ARG A 11 -17.50 -12.93 -24.46
C ARG A 11 -18.28 -11.68 -24.83
N ASP A 12 -17.57 -10.58 -25.06
CA ASP A 12 -18.00 -9.59 -26.05
C ASP A 12 -16.79 -8.77 -26.54
N ASP A 13 -15.98 -9.36 -27.42
CA ASP A 13 -14.87 -8.67 -28.10
C ASP A 13 -14.82 -9.13 -29.56
N THR A 14 -15.80 -8.69 -30.33
CA THR A 14 -15.74 -8.71 -31.80
C THR A 14 -16.14 -7.35 -32.32
N LEU A 15 -15.15 -6.53 -32.74
CA LEU A 15 -15.13 -5.66 -33.92
C LEU A 15 -14.26 -4.40 -33.75
N LYS A 16 -13.07 -4.40 -34.37
CA LYS A 16 -12.67 -3.54 -35.51
C LYS A 16 -11.15 -3.48 -35.64
N GLN A 17 -10.63 -4.08 -36.72
CA GLN A 17 -9.33 -3.72 -37.25
C GLN A 17 -9.45 -2.33 -37.89
N SER A 18 -8.81 -1.33 -37.30
CA SER A 18 -8.61 -0.01 -37.91
C SER A 18 -7.13 0.24 -38.13
N GLU A 19 -6.87 0.79 -39.30
CA GLU A 19 -5.61 1.18 -39.93
C GLU A 19 -4.60 1.84 -38.97
N THR A 20 -3.34 1.40 -39.06
CA THR A 20 -2.18 1.98 -38.37
C THR A 20 -1.83 3.35 -38.95
N PRO A 21 -1.85 4.44 -38.15
CA PRO A 21 -1.27 5.70 -38.56
C PRO A 21 0.26 5.66 -38.39
N SER A 22 0.95 6.14 -39.42
CA SER A 22 2.38 6.44 -39.42
C SER A 22 2.72 7.43 -38.29
N SER A 23 3.35 6.96 -37.21
CA SER A 23 3.77 7.82 -36.10
C SER A 23 5.09 8.53 -36.39
N GLU A 24 5.02 9.76 -36.87
CA GLU A 24 6.03 10.77 -36.54
C GLU A 24 5.79 11.15 -35.07
N LEU A 25 6.49 10.46 -34.15
CA LEU A 25 6.48 10.80 -32.73
C LEU A 25 7.20 12.13 -32.55
N SER A 26 6.42 13.21 -32.47
CA SER A 26 6.95 14.53 -32.12
C SER A 26 7.52 14.50 -30.69
N GLU A 27 8.68 15.11 -30.50
CA GLU A 27 9.34 15.34 -29.19
C GLU A 27 8.51 16.22 -28.23
N THR A 28 7.25 16.54 -28.55
CA THR A 28 6.39 17.45 -27.78
C THR A 28 5.33 16.78 -26.90
N ALA A 29 5.22 15.44 -26.91
CA ALA A 29 4.19 14.73 -26.16
C ALA A 29 4.30 14.88 -24.61
N TYR A 30 5.47 15.31 -24.13
CA TYR A 30 5.68 15.70 -22.72
C TYR A 30 6.21 17.13 -22.64
N GLY A 31 5.54 18.07 -23.30
CA GLY A 31 5.80 19.50 -23.11
C GLY A 31 5.80 19.87 -21.62
N ASP A 32 6.58 20.90 -21.28
CA ASP A 32 6.76 21.39 -19.90
C ASP A 32 5.43 21.76 -19.19
N ASP A 33 4.32 21.83 -19.93
CA ASP A 33 2.95 22.06 -19.44
C ASP A 33 2.42 21.02 -18.45
N TRP A 34 2.97 19.79 -18.39
CA TRP A 34 2.51 18.78 -17.41
C TRP A 34 2.73 19.22 -15.95
N TYR A 35 3.68 20.13 -15.69
CA TYR A 35 3.98 20.63 -14.34
C TYR A 35 3.28 21.95 -14.00
N GLU A 36 2.77 22.66 -15.02
CA GLU A 36 2.07 23.94 -14.86
C GLU A 36 0.54 23.80 -14.82
N SER A 37 0.01 22.55 -14.88
CA SER A 37 -1.38 22.25 -14.54
C SER A 37 -1.67 22.74 -13.11
N ASP A 38 -2.23 23.94 -13.02
CA ASP A 38 -2.88 24.56 -11.86
C ASP A 38 -2.55 23.86 -10.53
N ARG A 39 -1.42 24.24 -9.93
CA ARG A 39 -1.23 24.13 -8.48
C ARG A 39 -2.20 25.10 -7.81
N SER A 40 -3.49 24.82 -7.94
CA SER A 40 -4.48 25.33 -7.03
C SER A 40 -4.08 24.73 -5.70
N ASP A 41 -3.51 25.54 -4.82
CA ASP A 41 -3.62 25.33 -3.38
C ASP A 41 -5.12 25.33 -3.09
N ASP A 42 -5.79 24.22 -3.41
CA ASP A 42 -7.22 24.09 -3.32
C ASP A 42 -7.51 24.12 -1.82
N PRO A 43 -8.00 25.26 -1.29
CA PRO A 43 -8.18 25.41 0.15
C PRO A 43 -9.10 24.33 0.69
N ASP A 44 -9.95 23.76 -0.17
CA ASP A 44 -10.88 22.69 0.16
C ASP A 44 -10.16 21.39 0.55
N VAL A 45 -9.01 21.05 -0.05
CA VAL A 45 -8.31 19.79 0.24
C VAL A 45 -7.75 19.78 1.66
N HIS A 46 -7.06 20.86 2.03
CA HIS A 46 -6.50 21.01 3.36
C HIS A 46 -7.61 21.04 4.42
N GLU A 47 -8.72 21.73 4.15
CA GLU A 47 -9.84 21.82 5.07
C GLU A 47 -10.53 20.46 5.26
N ILE A 48 -10.75 19.70 4.18
CA ILE A 48 -11.32 18.34 4.24
C ILE A 48 -10.45 17.43 5.12
N ILE A 49 -9.13 17.41 4.86
CA ILE A 49 -8.20 16.57 5.59
C ILE A 49 -8.15 16.98 7.06
N LYS A 50 -8.04 18.28 7.34
CA LYS A 50 -8.01 18.81 8.70
C LYS A 50 -9.28 18.49 9.49
N ASN A 51 -10.44 18.68 8.87
CA ASN A 51 -11.73 18.40 9.50
C ASN A 51 -11.85 16.91 9.84
N HIS A 52 -11.51 16.03 8.91
CA HIS A 52 -11.52 14.59 9.14
C HIS A 52 -10.69 14.19 10.36
N PHE A 53 -9.43 14.61 10.43
CA PHE A 53 -8.56 14.26 11.56
C PHE A 53 -8.94 14.95 12.87
N SER A 54 -9.61 16.10 12.81
CA SER A 54 -10.15 16.79 14.00
C SER A 54 -11.40 16.09 14.56
N ASP A 55 -12.15 15.39 13.71
CA ASP A 55 -13.38 14.69 14.08
C ASP A 55 -13.13 13.26 14.61
N LEU A 56 -11.91 12.74 14.48
CA LEU A 56 -11.56 11.42 15.02
C LEU A 56 -11.66 11.40 16.56
N PRO A 57 -12.21 10.33 17.17
CA PRO A 57 -12.25 10.19 18.62
C PRO A 57 -10.85 10.34 19.23
N SER A 58 -10.73 11.02 20.37
CA SER A 58 -9.45 11.18 21.08
C SER A 58 -8.75 9.86 21.37
N ASP A 59 -9.52 8.78 21.53
CA ASP A 59 -9.00 7.43 21.83
C ASP A 59 -8.48 6.72 20.57
N SER A 60 -8.84 7.23 19.38
CA SER A 60 -8.26 6.82 18.10
C SER A 60 -6.93 7.52 17.83
N ILE A 61 -6.64 8.59 18.57
CA ILE A 61 -5.37 9.33 18.55
C ILE A 61 -4.47 8.72 19.64
N ARG A 62 -3.63 7.77 19.27
CA ARG A 62 -2.68 7.14 20.20
C ARG A 62 -1.41 7.99 20.41
N PHE A 63 -1.30 9.12 19.74
CA PHE A 63 -0.17 10.01 19.86
C PHE A 63 0.00 10.51 21.30
N ASN A 64 1.08 10.05 21.95
CA ASN A 64 1.56 10.60 23.20
C ASN A 64 2.64 11.66 22.91
N PRO A 65 2.35 12.97 23.07
CA PRO A 65 3.31 14.04 22.80
C PRO A 65 4.56 14.00 23.69
N SER A 66 4.51 13.24 24.78
CA SER A 66 5.59 13.13 25.76
C SER A 66 6.58 11.99 25.47
N GLU A 67 6.24 11.06 24.58
CA GLU A 67 7.18 10.03 24.13
C GLU A 67 8.09 10.61 23.04
N SER A 68 9.40 10.40 23.18
CA SER A 68 10.33 10.81 22.15
C SER A 68 10.01 10.08 20.85
N TRP A 69 9.91 10.84 19.76
CA TRP A 69 9.62 10.33 18.41
C TRP A 69 10.57 9.21 17.95
N GLU A 70 11.74 9.07 18.60
CA GLU A 70 12.73 8.01 18.36
C GLU A 70 12.29 6.62 18.84
N HIS A 71 11.26 6.53 19.69
CA HIS A 71 10.75 5.26 20.23
C HIS A 71 9.40 4.84 19.63
N GLN A 72 8.77 5.66 18.80
CA GLN A 72 7.60 5.26 18.02
C GLN A 72 8.05 4.50 16.78
N THR A 73 8.04 3.17 16.86
CA THR A 73 8.39 2.27 15.76
C THR A 73 7.28 2.13 14.72
N ASP A 74 6.06 2.54 15.08
CA ASP A 74 4.87 2.24 14.29
C ASP A 74 4.33 3.47 13.53
N PRO A 75 4.09 3.38 12.21
CA PRO A 75 3.46 4.43 11.43
C PRO A 75 1.98 4.54 11.81
N ASP A 76 1.69 5.27 12.89
CA ASP A 76 0.32 5.61 13.28
C ASP A 76 -0.30 6.63 12.31
N VAL A 77 -1.62 6.57 12.14
CA VAL A 77 -2.47 7.54 11.46
C VAL A 77 -2.20 8.96 11.99
N ASP A 78 -1.90 9.08 13.27
CA ASP A 78 -1.52 10.35 13.90
C ASP A 78 -0.22 10.92 13.36
N ASN A 79 0.79 10.07 13.15
CA ASN A 79 2.09 10.48 12.62
C ASN A 79 1.93 11.09 11.23
N LEU A 80 1.07 10.52 10.40
CA LEU A 80 0.77 11.04 9.07
C LEU A 80 0.08 12.40 9.14
N PHE A 81 -0.89 12.58 10.04
CA PHE A 81 -1.58 13.86 10.18
C PHE A 81 -0.62 14.97 10.60
N TYR A 82 0.26 14.72 11.58
CA TYR A 82 1.27 15.70 11.98
C TYR A 82 2.28 16.00 10.88
N GLU A 83 2.70 15.01 10.10
CA GLU A 83 3.59 15.24 8.97
C GLU A 83 2.91 16.01 7.84
N TYR A 84 1.64 15.74 7.58
CA TYR A 84 0.84 16.52 6.64
C TYR A 84 0.61 17.96 7.12
N LEU A 85 0.38 18.18 8.42
CA LEU A 85 0.34 19.54 8.97
C LEU A 85 1.69 20.25 8.81
N GLY A 86 2.80 19.55 9.05
CA GLY A 86 4.15 20.04 8.75
C GLY A 86 4.28 20.48 7.29
N PHE A 87 3.77 19.66 6.38
CA PHE A 87 3.72 19.94 4.94
C PHE A 87 2.87 21.16 4.56
N CYS A 88 1.81 21.45 5.32
CA CYS A 88 0.98 22.65 5.19
C CYS A 88 1.63 23.92 5.78
N GLY A 89 2.92 23.87 6.11
CA GLY A 89 3.67 24.99 6.70
C GLY A 89 3.58 25.08 8.23
N TYR A 90 3.03 24.06 8.90
CA TYR A 90 2.94 24.01 10.36
C TYR A 90 4.05 23.16 11.01
N GLY A 91 5.28 23.13 10.45
CA GLY A 91 6.42 22.43 11.03
C GLY A 91 7.71 22.46 10.18
N GLU A 92 8.82 21.94 10.73
CA GLU A 92 10.16 21.90 10.08
C GLU A 92 10.34 20.72 9.09
N ARG A 93 9.29 19.93 8.81
CA ARG A 93 9.40 18.70 8.02
C ARG A 93 8.76 18.87 6.65
N GLU A 94 9.60 18.91 5.62
CA GLU A 94 9.18 19.12 4.24
C GLU A 94 9.23 17.81 3.45
N PHE A 95 8.07 17.31 3.02
CA PHE A 95 8.02 16.46 1.84
C PHE A 95 8.53 17.28 0.65
N HIS A 96 9.20 16.62 -0.29
CA HIS A 96 9.63 17.30 -1.50
C HIS A 96 8.41 17.80 -2.29
N ASP A 97 8.42 19.04 -2.79
CA ASP A 97 7.27 19.68 -3.48
C ASP A 97 6.70 18.83 -4.63
N ASN A 98 7.56 18.12 -5.36
CA ASN A 98 7.17 17.19 -6.42
C ASN A 98 6.23 16.05 -5.97
N PHE A 99 6.14 15.76 -4.67
CA PHE A 99 5.21 14.78 -4.12
C PHE A 99 3.90 15.40 -3.61
N ARG A 100 3.79 16.73 -3.56
CA ARG A 100 2.61 17.45 -3.02
C ARG A 100 1.30 16.86 -3.52
N SER A 101 1.11 16.94 -4.84
CA SER A 101 -0.14 16.57 -5.49
C SER A 101 -0.55 15.15 -5.18
N ILE A 102 0.40 14.21 -5.15
CA ILE A 102 0.06 12.81 -4.94
C ILE A 102 -0.18 12.45 -3.49
N ILE A 103 0.50 13.13 -2.56
CA ILE A 103 0.23 13.00 -1.13
C ILE A 103 -1.19 13.49 -0.85
N GLU A 104 -1.55 14.66 -1.37
CA GLU A 104 -2.89 15.23 -1.24
C GLU A 104 -3.96 14.32 -1.84
N GLU A 105 -3.76 13.84 -3.07
CA GLU A 105 -4.68 12.90 -3.73
C GLU A 105 -4.84 11.59 -2.94
N SER A 106 -3.75 11.05 -2.41
CA SER A 106 -3.76 9.83 -1.60
C SER A 106 -4.47 10.03 -0.26
N LEU A 107 -4.26 11.17 0.40
CA LEU A 107 -4.93 11.53 1.66
C LEU A 107 -6.42 11.79 1.44
N LEU A 108 -6.80 12.48 0.37
CA LEU A 108 -8.20 12.65 0.01
C LEU A 108 -8.89 11.31 -0.24
N PHE A 109 -8.25 10.41 -1.00
CA PHE A 109 -8.76 9.07 -1.21
C PHE A 109 -8.91 8.31 0.11
N TYR A 110 -7.93 8.41 1.01
CA TYR A 110 -7.99 7.82 2.35
C TYR A 110 -9.21 8.35 3.12
N VAL A 111 -9.33 9.66 3.27
CA VAL A 111 -10.39 10.33 4.06
C VAL A 111 -11.78 10.05 3.50
N GLN A 112 -11.94 10.15 2.17
CA GLN A 112 -13.27 10.14 1.54
C GLN A 112 -13.78 8.73 1.23
N LYS A 113 -12.89 7.77 0.99
CA LYS A 113 -13.28 6.42 0.54
C LYS A 113 -12.76 5.31 1.43
N LEU A 114 -11.45 5.27 1.68
CA LEU A 114 -10.84 4.13 2.36
C LEU A 114 -11.23 4.06 3.83
N TYR A 115 -11.12 5.18 4.56
CA TYR A 115 -11.47 5.24 5.98
C TYR A 115 -12.96 4.94 6.23
N PRO A 116 -13.93 5.57 5.54
CA PRO A 116 -15.35 5.27 5.75
C PRO A 116 -15.69 3.79 5.50
N TYR A 117 -15.07 3.18 4.49
CA TYR A 117 -15.20 1.76 4.23
C TYR A 117 -14.72 0.92 5.43
N TYR A 118 -13.51 1.17 5.96
CA TYR A 118 -13.04 0.44 7.15
C TYR A 118 -13.85 0.72 8.41
N ALA A 119 -14.30 1.96 8.61
CA ALA A 119 -15.19 2.33 9.71
C ALA A 119 -16.49 1.51 9.63
N SER A 120 -17.07 1.37 8.43
CA SER A 120 -18.29 0.57 8.22
C SER A 120 -18.11 -0.92 8.54
N LEU A 121 -16.89 -1.45 8.35
CA LEU A 121 -16.56 -2.81 8.72
C LEU A 121 -16.46 -2.99 10.24
N SER A 122 -15.94 -1.98 10.95
CA SER A 122 -15.71 -2.05 12.40
C SER A 122 -16.99 -2.10 13.25
N ASP A 123 -18.09 -1.52 12.75
CA ASP A 123 -19.40 -1.56 13.41
C ASP A 123 -20.01 -2.98 13.40
N ASP A 124 -19.56 -3.85 12.50
CA ASP A 124 -20.00 -5.23 12.44
C ASP A 124 -19.16 -6.07 13.41
N SER A 125 -19.75 -6.49 14.54
CA SER A 125 -19.08 -7.34 15.56
C SER A 125 -18.41 -8.61 14.98
N LEU A 126 -18.83 -9.04 13.78
CA LEU A 126 -18.23 -10.13 13.02
C LEU A 126 -16.88 -9.77 12.40
N PHE A 127 -16.58 -8.50 12.14
CA PHE A 127 -15.30 -8.08 11.58
C PHE A 127 -14.15 -8.26 12.56
N ALA A 128 -14.35 -7.89 13.84
CA ALA A 128 -13.41 -8.21 14.91
C ALA A 128 -13.17 -9.72 15.04
N HIS A 129 -14.21 -10.54 14.85
CA HIS A 129 -14.12 -12.00 14.85
C HIS A 129 -13.48 -12.58 13.57
N ARG A 130 -13.70 -11.99 12.39
CA ARG A 130 -13.08 -12.43 11.13
C ARG A 130 -11.60 -12.09 11.10
N LEU A 131 -11.21 -10.92 11.63
CA LEU A 131 -9.82 -10.54 11.85
C LEU A 131 -9.15 -11.43 12.92
N SER A 132 -9.85 -11.81 13.99
CA SER A 132 -9.32 -12.79 14.94
C SER A 132 -9.16 -14.20 14.34
N CYS A 133 -10.04 -14.58 13.40
CA CYS A 133 -9.91 -15.83 12.62
C CYS A 133 -8.78 -15.80 11.58
N THR A 134 -8.29 -14.60 11.18
CA THR A 134 -7.00 -14.48 10.46
C THR A 134 -5.79 -14.65 11.38
N GLY A 135 -5.98 -15.00 12.66
CA GLY A 135 -4.94 -15.55 13.54
C GLY A 135 -3.73 -14.65 13.74
N ARG A 136 -3.86 -13.36 13.41
CA ARG A 136 -2.96 -12.27 13.80
C ARG A 136 -3.35 -11.75 15.18
N ALA A 137 -3.63 -12.64 16.14
CA ALA A 137 -3.87 -12.22 17.52
C ALA A 137 -2.56 -11.92 18.27
N ASP A 138 -1.43 -12.48 17.80
CA ASP A 138 -0.10 -12.33 18.42
C ASP A 138 0.89 -11.53 17.54
N TYR A 139 0.43 -10.98 16.42
CA TYR A 139 1.14 -9.96 15.66
C TYR A 139 0.20 -8.79 15.57
N GLU A 140 0.68 -7.62 15.96
CA GLU A 140 -0.07 -6.38 15.93
C GLU A 140 -0.84 -6.21 14.61
N PHE A 141 -1.96 -5.51 14.70
CA PHE A 141 -2.83 -5.11 13.60
C PHE A 141 -2.14 -4.16 12.57
N GLU A 142 -0.81 -4.25 12.45
CA GLU A 142 0.13 -3.35 11.76
C GLU A 142 -0.01 -3.34 10.23
N ASP A 143 -0.70 -4.30 9.60
CA ASP A 143 -0.91 -4.29 8.13
C ASP A 143 -2.39 -4.15 7.75
N SER A 144 -3.08 -3.13 8.28
CA SER A 144 -4.28 -2.70 7.57
C SER A 144 -3.88 -2.05 6.24
N ILE A 145 -4.68 -2.19 5.18
CA ILE A 145 -4.44 -1.51 3.89
C ILE A 145 -4.34 0.00 4.10
N SER A 146 -5.08 0.54 5.07
CA SER A 146 -4.91 1.91 5.56
C SER A 146 -3.46 2.16 6.03
N CYS A 147 -2.93 1.34 6.94
CA CYS A 147 -1.53 1.44 7.39
C CYS A 147 -0.54 1.32 6.24
N ASP A 148 -0.78 0.46 5.25
CA ASP A 148 0.09 0.35 4.08
C ASP A 148 0.07 1.61 3.20
N LEU A 149 -1.11 2.22 2.98
CA LEU A 149 -1.23 3.48 2.22
C LEU A 149 -0.48 4.59 2.92
N ILE A 150 -0.69 4.68 4.24
CA ILE A 150 -0.01 5.65 5.10
C ILE A 150 1.49 5.41 5.07
N SER A 151 1.95 4.18 5.28
CA SER A 151 3.37 3.80 5.23
C SER A 151 4.01 4.18 3.89
N MET A 152 3.32 3.97 2.77
CA MET A 152 3.80 4.39 1.45
C MET A 152 3.87 5.91 1.30
N ILE A 153 2.88 6.66 1.78
CA ILE A 153 2.94 8.14 1.82
C ILE A 153 4.15 8.59 2.64
N MET A 154 4.35 8.00 3.82
CA MET A 154 5.47 8.30 4.71
C MET A 154 6.82 7.98 4.07
N CYS A 155 6.90 7.01 3.16
CA CYS A 155 8.12 6.73 2.37
C CYS A 155 8.48 7.86 1.40
N LEU A 156 7.51 8.70 0.99
CA LEU A 156 7.75 9.93 0.22
C LEU A 156 8.22 11.09 1.10
N GLY A 157 8.09 10.97 2.42
CA GLY A 157 8.51 11.95 3.42
C GLY A 157 9.87 11.65 4.05
N GLN A 158 10.42 12.62 4.79
CA GLN A 158 11.76 12.53 5.37
C GLN A 158 11.90 11.49 6.51
N ARG A 159 10.83 10.78 6.90
CA ARG A 159 10.90 9.88 8.05
C ARG A 159 11.63 8.58 7.72
N TYR A 160 12.66 8.32 8.53
CA TYR A 160 13.50 7.13 8.47
C TYR A 160 12.82 5.99 9.26
N LEU A 161 12.15 5.07 8.58
CA LEU A 161 11.66 3.81 9.18
C LEU A 161 12.81 2.81 9.33
N GLY A 162 13.76 3.12 10.23
CA GLY A 162 14.80 2.18 10.66
C GLY A 162 15.98 1.97 9.69
N SER A 163 16.91 1.11 10.12
CA SER A 163 18.31 1.02 9.69
C SER A 163 18.59 0.58 8.25
N HIS A 164 17.57 0.44 7.39
CA HIS A 164 17.73 -0.14 6.06
C HIS A 164 17.15 0.74 4.95
N ARG A 165 18.08 1.29 4.16
CA ARG A 165 17.93 1.93 2.84
C ARG A 165 17.57 3.42 2.85
N ILE A 166 18.24 4.13 1.94
CA ILE A 166 18.01 5.55 1.63
C ILE A 166 16.54 5.71 1.22
N SER A 167 15.79 6.58 1.92
CA SER A 167 14.38 6.83 1.60
C SER A 167 14.25 7.59 0.27
N ILE A 168 13.12 7.40 -0.42
CA ILE A 168 12.78 8.14 -1.65
C ILE A 168 12.89 9.66 -1.40
N ALA A 169 12.38 10.12 -0.26
CA ALA A 169 12.48 11.50 0.17
C ALA A 169 13.91 12.00 0.29
N GLN A 170 14.81 11.22 0.91
CA GLN A 170 16.22 11.60 1.06
C GLN A 170 16.91 11.72 -0.30
N ARG A 171 16.58 10.84 -1.26
CA ARG A 171 17.09 10.97 -2.63
C ARG A 171 16.56 12.21 -3.31
N ALA A 172 15.27 12.50 -3.16
CA ALA A 172 14.65 13.69 -3.73
C ALA A 172 15.28 14.97 -3.16
N SER A 173 15.40 15.08 -1.84
CA SER A 173 15.99 16.26 -1.16
C SER A 173 17.46 16.49 -1.51
N CYS A 174 18.20 15.44 -1.84
CA CYS A 174 19.59 15.52 -2.28
C CYS A 174 19.73 15.75 -3.81
N GLY A 175 18.63 15.91 -4.56
CA GLY A 175 18.67 16.04 -6.02
C GLY A 175 19.14 14.77 -6.75
N LEU A 176 19.02 13.60 -6.11
CA LEU A 176 19.40 12.30 -6.66
C LEU A 176 18.27 11.58 -7.38
N MET A 177 17.12 12.24 -7.54
CA MET A 177 15.99 11.75 -8.32
C MET A 177 15.82 12.56 -9.59
N ARG A 178 15.66 11.85 -10.71
CA ARG A 178 15.33 12.47 -12.00
C ARG A 178 13.83 12.69 -12.14
N ARG A 179 13.45 13.61 -13.04
CA ARG A 179 12.05 13.93 -13.36
C ARG A 179 11.25 12.68 -13.69
N GLU A 180 11.83 11.78 -14.48
CA GLU A 180 11.19 10.55 -14.91
C GLU A 180 10.88 9.60 -13.74
N GLN A 181 11.73 9.58 -12.72
CA GLN A 181 11.49 8.80 -11.51
C GLN A 181 10.31 9.38 -10.70
N PHE A 182 10.21 10.71 -10.61
CA PHE A 182 9.03 11.35 -10.01
C PHE A 182 7.76 11.00 -10.78
N MET A 183 7.78 11.07 -12.12
CA MET A 183 6.63 10.73 -12.96
C MET A 183 6.22 9.26 -12.80
N LEU A 184 7.18 8.33 -12.71
CA LEU A 184 6.88 6.91 -12.47
C LEU A 184 6.21 6.68 -11.11
N LEU A 185 6.67 7.36 -10.06
CA LEU A 185 6.01 7.33 -8.75
C LEU A 185 4.59 7.89 -8.84
N GLU A 186 4.44 9.03 -9.51
CA GLU A 186 3.16 9.72 -9.68
C GLU A 186 2.13 8.82 -10.37
N ILE A 187 2.50 8.24 -11.51
CA ILE A 187 1.64 7.31 -12.27
C ILE A 187 1.28 6.10 -11.41
N SER A 188 2.24 5.53 -10.67
CA SER A 188 2.00 4.32 -9.89
C SER A 188 0.98 4.51 -8.77
N PHE A 189 1.11 5.58 -8.00
CA PHE A 189 0.16 5.91 -6.92
C PHE A 189 -1.22 6.25 -7.46
N ARG A 190 -1.34 7.06 -8.53
CA ARG A 190 -2.65 7.34 -9.15
C ARG A 190 -3.32 6.07 -9.65
N LYS A 191 -2.55 5.17 -10.28
CA LYS A 191 -3.09 3.88 -10.74
C LYS A 191 -3.49 2.97 -9.59
N GLN A 192 -2.78 3.01 -8.47
CA GLN A 192 -3.21 2.34 -7.25
C GLN A 192 -4.54 2.92 -6.73
N ILE A 193 -4.68 4.24 -6.63
CA ILE A 193 -5.91 4.90 -6.19
C ILE A 193 -7.08 4.55 -7.12
N ASP A 194 -6.85 4.54 -8.44
CA ASP A 194 -7.82 4.11 -9.45
C ASP A 194 -8.29 2.67 -9.18
N GLN A 195 -7.34 1.74 -8.99
CA GLN A 195 -7.62 0.32 -8.76
C GLN A 195 -8.39 0.10 -7.46
N LEU A 196 -7.97 0.72 -6.36
CA LEU A 196 -8.67 0.64 -5.07
C LEU A 196 -10.07 1.26 -5.18
N SER A 197 -10.21 2.40 -5.86
CA SER A 197 -11.51 3.03 -6.10
C SER A 197 -12.45 2.10 -6.87
N VAL A 198 -11.96 1.40 -7.90
CA VAL A 198 -12.77 0.42 -8.65
C VAL A 198 -13.20 -0.74 -7.76
N LEU A 199 -12.30 -1.26 -6.92
CA LEU A 199 -12.61 -2.35 -5.99
C LEU A 199 -13.68 -1.94 -4.96
N LEU A 200 -13.53 -0.76 -4.34
CA LEU A 200 -14.50 -0.23 -3.38
C LEU A 200 -15.87 0.04 -4.04
N ASN A 201 -15.87 0.70 -5.19
CA ASN A 201 -17.11 0.98 -5.95
C ASN A 201 -17.81 -0.29 -6.44
N TYR A 202 -17.05 -1.35 -6.70
CA TYR A 202 -17.62 -2.64 -7.08
C TYR A 202 -18.36 -3.26 -5.89
N ASN A 203 -17.82 -3.18 -4.68
CA ASN A 203 -18.45 -3.69 -3.46
C ASN A 203 -19.79 -3.00 -3.19
N GLU A 204 -19.83 -1.66 -3.30
CA GLU A 204 -21.05 -0.86 -3.11
C GLU A 204 -22.20 -1.30 -4.04
N LYS A 205 -21.86 -1.76 -5.25
CA LYS A 205 -22.84 -2.19 -6.26
C LYS A 205 -23.21 -3.66 -6.17
N ASN A 206 -22.36 -4.50 -5.57
CA ASN A 206 -22.50 -5.94 -5.55
C ASN A 206 -22.53 -6.46 -4.10
N VAL A 207 -23.72 -6.42 -3.49
CA VAL A 207 -23.97 -6.84 -2.10
C VAL A 207 -23.51 -8.28 -1.81
N ASP A 208 -23.41 -9.13 -2.84
CA ASP A 208 -22.99 -10.54 -2.71
C ASP A 208 -21.47 -10.76 -2.86
N MET A 209 -20.68 -9.69 -3.02
CA MET A 209 -19.23 -9.84 -3.09
C MET A 209 -18.69 -10.38 -1.77
N ASP A 210 -17.84 -11.40 -1.86
CA ASP A 210 -17.10 -11.90 -0.69
C ASP A 210 -16.12 -10.81 -0.22
N GLU A 211 -16.45 -10.17 0.91
CA GLU A 211 -15.63 -9.16 1.58
C GLU A 211 -14.17 -9.61 1.79
N PHE A 212 -13.95 -10.91 2.04
CA PHE A 212 -12.60 -11.45 2.17
C PHE A 212 -11.83 -11.40 0.85
N LEU A 213 -12.51 -11.70 -0.27
CA LEU A 213 -11.94 -11.60 -1.60
C LEU A 213 -11.59 -10.14 -1.92
N LEU A 214 -12.47 -9.20 -1.61
CA LEU A 214 -12.24 -7.76 -1.81
C LEU A 214 -10.98 -7.29 -1.06
N LEU A 215 -10.91 -7.53 0.25
CA LEU A 215 -9.75 -7.17 1.08
C LEU A 215 -8.46 -7.80 0.57
N ARG A 216 -8.52 -9.04 0.07
CA ARG A 216 -7.36 -9.72 -0.53
C ARG A 216 -6.91 -9.06 -1.83
N GLU A 217 -7.82 -8.65 -2.70
CA GLU A 217 -7.45 -7.94 -3.93
C GLU A 217 -6.90 -6.54 -3.62
N MET A 218 -7.45 -5.84 -2.63
CA MET A 218 -6.91 -4.57 -2.17
C MET A 218 -5.49 -4.73 -1.60
N ASP A 219 -5.23 -5.74 -0.76
CA ASP A 219 -3.90 -6.08 -0.23
C ASP A 219 -2.89 -6.33 -1.35
N ARG A 220 -3.28 -7.04 -2.42
CA ARG A 220 -2.40 -7.22 -3.60
C ARG A 220 -2.05 -5.90 -4.27
N VAL A 221 -3.03 -5.03 -4.49
CA VAL A 221 -2.80 -3.69 -5.07
C VAL A 221 -1.82 -2.89 -4.19
N MET A 222 -2.00 -2.92 -2.87
CA MET A 222 -1.11 -2.25 -1.92
C MET A 222 0.31 -2.81 -1.97
N ARG A 223 0.45 -4.13 -1.85
CA ARG A 223 1.76 -4.81 -1.83
C ARG A 223 2.54 -4.59 -3.12
N ARG A 224 1.89 -4.70 -4.28
CA ARG A 224 2.54 -4.48 -5.59
C ARG A 224 3.09 -3.06 -5.69
N ASN A 225 2.31 -2.04 -5.29
CA ASN A 225 2.78 -0.66 -5.30
C ASN A 225 3.93 -0.48 -4.30
N LYS A 226 3.80 -0.99 -3.08
CA LYS A 226 4.86 -0.94 -2.05
C LYS A 226 6.16 -1.57 -2.55
N GLU A 227 6.11 -2.73 -3.21
CA GLU A 227 7.26 -3.37 -3.84
C GLU A 227 7.84 -2.52 -4.97
N PHE A 228 7.00 -1.96 -5.83
CA PHE A 228 7.44 -1.04 -6.90
C PHE A 228 8.18 0.18 -6.32
N LEU A 229 7.63 0.79 -5.27
CA LEU A 229 8.22 1.94 -4.59
C LEU A 229 9.56 1.57 -3.94
N LEU A 230 9.58 0.54 -3.10
CA LEU A 230 10.73 0.24 -2.23
C LEU A 230 11.82 -0.58 -2.91
N LEU A 231 11.44 -1.49 -3.80
CA LEU A 231 12.36 -2.45 -4.42
C LEU A 231 12.78 -2.04 -5.83
N PHE A 232 11.98 -1.22 -6.51
CA PHE A 232 12.27 -0.77 -7.86
C PHE A 232 12.67 0.72 -7.92
N VAL A 233 11.73 1.66 -7.82
CA VAL A 233 12.04 3.09 -8.05
C VAL A 233 12.90 3.69 -6.95
N GLY A 234 12.58 3.40 -5.69
CA GLY A 234 13.31 3.85 -4.52
C GLY A 234 14.68 3.17 -4.36
N ASN A 235 14.92 2.06 -5.05
CA ASN A 235 16.17 1.33 -4.97
C ASN A 235 17.36 2.17 -5.46
N GLU A 236 18.42 2.25 -4.66
CA GLU A 236 19.65 2.98 -4.99
C GLU A 236 20.33 2.52 -6.29
N ARG A 237 20.06 1.28 -6.72
CA ARG A 237 20.60 0.66 -7.95
C ARG A 237 19.79 1.02 -9.19
N PHE A 238 18.56 1.50 -9.04
CA PHE A 238 17.75 1.94 -10.17
C PHE A 238 18.21 3.33 -10.63
N ARG A 239 19.18 3.33 -11.55
CA ARG A 239 19.79 4.54 -12.12
C ARG A 239 19.78 4.57 -13.64
N SER A 240 19.03 3.68 -14.30
CA SER A 240 18.99 3.59 -15.76
C SER A 240 17.98 4.57 -16.37
N GLU A 241 18.47 5.75 -16.77
CA GLU A 241 17.66 6.78 -17.45
C GLU A 241 16.98 6.25 -18.71
N ARG A 242 17.70 5.45 -19.51
CA ARG A 242 17.13 4.79 -20.69
C ARG A 242 15.94 3.90 -20.34
N LEU A 243 15.99 3.17 -19.22
CA LEU A 243 14.88 2.32 -18.79
C LEU A 243 13.72 3.17 -18.28
N GLU A 244 13.98 4.26 -17.55
CA GLU A 244 12.96 5.19 -17.08
C GLU A 244 12.16 5.80 -18.24
N LEU A 245 12.86 6.33 -19.25
CA LEU A 245 12.25 6.88 -20.45
C LEU A 245 11.48 5.81 -21.25
N LEU A 246 12.02 4.60 -21.34
CA LEU A 246 11.34 3.50 -22.02
C LEU A 246 10.03 3.12 -21.32
N LEU A 247 10.03 3.05 -19.99
CA LEU A 247 8.83 2.76 -19.20
C LEU A 247 7.77 3.86 -19.37
N LEU A 248 8.16 5.13 -19.27
CA LEU A 248 7.24 6.24 -19.48
C LEU A 248 6.65 6.24 -20.90
N LYS A 249 7.47 5.99 -21.92
CA LYS A 249 7.00 5.86 -23.29
C LYS A 249 5.97 4.73 -23.42
N TYR A 250 6.26 3.54 -22.89
CA TYR A 250 5.28 2.44 -22.90
C TYR A 250 3.99 2.78 -22.15
N LEU A 251 4.07 3.54 -21.07
CA LEU A 251 2.88 3.98 -20.31
C LEU A 251 2.05 5.02 -21.06
N ALA A 252 2.64 5.79 -21.97
CA ALA A 252 1.94 6.77 -22.81
C ALA A 252 1.53 6.24 -24.20
N GLU A 253 2.00 5.07 -24.61
CA GLU A 253 1.60 4.48 -25.87
C GLU A 253 0.10 4.17 -25.89
N GLU A 254 -0.60 4.68 -26.91
CA GLU A 254 -2.00 4.34 -27.16
C GLU A 254 -2.09 2.88 -27.64
N GLY A 255 -2.99 2.10 -27.04
CA GLY A 255 -3.21 0.70 -27.41
C GLY A 255 -2.37 -0.27 -26.58
N VAL A 256 -2.78 -0.46 -25.33
CA VAL A 256 -2.22 -1.50 -24.46
C VAL A 256 -2.54 -2.89 -25.04
N ASN A 257 -1.51 -3.72 -25.20
CA ASN A 257 -1.72 -5.13 -25.52
C ASN A 257 -2.30 -5.86 -24.31
N TRP A 258 -3.63 -5.89 -24.23
CA TRP A 258 -4.37 -6.49 -23.12
C TRP A 258 -4.13 -7.99 -22.95
N ASP A 259 -3.72 -8.71 -24.00
CA ASP A 259 -3.34 -10.13 -23.87
C ASP A 259 -2.08 -10.28 -23.02
N VAL A 260 -1.08 -9.42 -23.24
CA VAL A 260 0.15 -9.41 -22.42
C VAL A 260 -0.18 -9.02 -20.98
N VAL A 261 -1.02 -8.00 -20.78
CA VAL A 261 -1.45 -7.58 -19.43
C VAL A 261 -2.15 -8.71 -18.69
N ARG A 262 -3.12 -9.39 -19.34
CA ARG A 262 -3.80 -10.54 -18.75
C ARG A 262 -2.84 -11.67 -18.40
N GLY A 263 -1.93 -12.02 -19.31
CA GLY A 263 -0.94 -13.06 -19.05
C GLY A 263 0.01 -12.72 -17.90
N LEU A 264 0.43 -11.46 -17.78
CA LEU A 264 1.25 -10.98 -16.65
C LEU A 264 0.47 -11.01 -15.34
N GLU A 265 -0.80 -10.56 -15.34
CA GLU A 265 -1.68 -10.61 -14.17
C GLU A 265 -1.92 -12.03 -13.69
N GLU A 266 -2.18 -12.98 -14.59
CA GLU A 266 -2.34 -14.40 -14.24
C GLU A 266 -1.06 -14.98 -13.63
N ALA A 267 0.09 -14.70 -14.24
CA ALA A 267 1.39 -15.17 -13.73
C ALA A 267 1.73 -14.55 -12.36
N GLN A 268 1.42 -13.26 -12.17
CA GLN A 268 1.61 -12.56 -10.91
C GLN A 268 0.69 -13.13 -9.83
N ARG A 269 -0.60 -13.32 -10.13
CA ARG A 269 -1.57 -13.92 -9.20
C ARG A 269 -1.18 -15.33 -8.80
N TYR A 270 -0.64 -16.13 -9.72
CA TYR A 270 -0.14 -17.46 -9.40
C TYR A 270 0.96 -17.40 -8.32
N LYS A 271 1.95 -16.52 -8.48
CA LYS A 271 3.02 -16.33 -7.49
C LYS A 271 2.50 -15.79 -6.15
N GLU A 272 1.59 -14.83 -6.19
CA GLU A 272 0.99 -14.26 -4.98
C GLU A 272 0.19 -15.29 -4.20
N ASN A 273 -0.54 -16.18 -4.90
CA ASN A 273 -1.26 -17.29 -4.27
C ASN A 273 -0.30 -18.30 -3.64
N GLU A 274 0.79 -18.68 -4.33
CA GLU A 274 1.80 -19.58 -3.79
C GLU A 274 2.45 -19.01 -2.50
N ALA A 275 2.77 -17.71 -2.52
CA ALA A 275 3.31 -17.01 -1.35
C ALA A 275 2.29 -16.99 -0.19
N TYR A 276 1.02 -16.74 -0.50
CA TYR A 276 -0.06 -16.75 0.49
C TYR A 276 -0.29 -18.15 1.10
N GLU A 277 -0.33 -19.19 0.28
CA GLU A 277 -0.46 -20.58 0.76
C GLU A 277 0.73 -20.98 1.64
N THR A 278 1.95 -20.57 1.26
CA THR A 278 3.15 -20.79 2.06
C THR A 278 3.07 -20.06 3.41
N PHE A 279 2.59 -18.81 3.41
CA PHE A 279 2.37 -18.03 4.61
C PHE A 279 1.32 -18.68 5.51
N GLU A 280 0.15 -19.03 4.97
CA GLU A 280 -0.92 -19.70 5.70
C GLU A 280 -0.48 -21.06 6.25
N ARG A 281 0.34 -21.82 5.51
CA ARG A 281 0.93 -23.06 6.01
C ARG A 281 1.85 -22.80 7.21
N LYS A 282 2.77 -21.83 7.11
CA LYS A 282 3.64 -21.45 8.23
C LYS A 282 2.83 -20.99 9.44
N ARG A 283 1.76 -20.23 9.20
CA ARG A 283 0.84 -19.76 10.22
C ARG A 283 0.11 -20.91 10.91
N ARG A 284 -0.43 -21.87 10.17
CA ARG A 284 -1.07 -23.07 10.76
C ARG A 284 -0.11 -23.87 11.61
N LEU A 285 1.11 -24.10 11.13
CA LEU A 285 2.16 -24.77 11.90
C LEU A 285 2.53 -24.00 13.17
N LYS A 286 2.56 -22.66 13.10
CA LYS A 286 2.80 -21.80 14.26
C LYS A 286 1.68 -21.95 15.29
N ILE A 287 0.41 -21.87 14.86
CA ILE A 287 -0.76 -22.05 15.74
C ILE A 287 -0.74 -23.45 16.36
N GLU A 288 -0.50 -24.49 15.57
CA GLU A 288 -0.39 -25.87 16.07
C GLU A 288 0.70 -25.98 17.15
N TYR A 289 1.88 -25.42 16.89
CA TYR A 289 3.00 -25.37 17.84
C TYR A 289 2.67 -24.66 19.15
N TYR A 290 1.97 -23.53 19.12
CA TYR A 290 1.56 -22.80 20.34
C TYR A 290 0.26 -23.29 20.97
N SER A 291 -0.54 -24.08 20.26
CA SER A 291 -1.79 -24.67 20.77
C SER A 291 -1.54 -25.91 21.63
N GLU A 292 -0.35 -26.51 21.53
CA GLU A 292 0.08 -27.49 22.53
C GLU A 292 0.24 -26.80 23.88
N PRO A 293 -0.35 -27.33 24.97
CA PRO A 293 -0.30 -26.68 26.27
C PRO A 293 1.17 -26.47 26.69
N PRO A 294 1.56 -25.23 27.05
CA PRO A 294 2.94 -24.90 27.37
C PRO A 294 3.52 -25.76 28.51
N GLU A 295 2.67 -26.39 29.31
CA GLU A 295 3.05 -27.34 30.36
C GLU A 295 3.88 -28.52 29.84
N ARG A 296 3.64 -29.02 28.62
CA ARG A 296 4.39 -30.14 28.06
C ARG A 296 5.77 -29.73 27.55
N TYR A 297 5.83 -28.58 26.87
CA TYR A 297 7.07 -28.01 26.35
C TYR A 297 7.98 -27.44 27.45
N LEU A 298 7.39 -26.85 28.50
CA LEU A 298 8.14 -26.37 29.65
C LEU A 298 8.65 -27.53 30.50
N LEU A 299 7.88 -28.59 30.77
CA LEU A 299 8.39 -29.71 31.58
C LEU A 299 9.52 -30.49 30.88
N GLU A 300 9.36 -30.82 29.59
CA GLU A 300 10.37 -31.60 28.86
C GLU A 300 11.65 -30.80 28.56
N ASN A 301 11.55 -29.48 28.32
CA ASN A 301 12.74 -28.64 28.11
C ASN A 301 13.32 -28.04 29.39
N PHE A 302 12.56 -27.95 30.49
CA PHE A 302 13.09 -27.39 31.75
C PHE A 302 14.03 -28.37 32.44
N GLU A 303 13.75 -29.68 32.39
CA GLU A 303 14.68 -30.70 32.88
C GLU A 303 15.98 -30.71 32.06
N GLU A 304 15.88 -30.70 30.72
CA GLU A 304 17.05 -30.65 29.84
C GLU A 304 17.83 -29.33 29.97
N TYR A 305 17.13 -28.20 30.14
CA TYR A 305 17.74 -26.90 30.39
C TYR A 305 18.44 -26.85 31.75
N CYS A 306 17.82 -27.37 32.80
CA CYS A 306 18.41 -27.48 34.13
C CYS A 306 19.66 -28.38 34.13
N GLU A 307 19.61 -29.53 33.44
CA GLU A 307 20.78 -30.39 33.24
C GLU A 307 21.90 -29.67 32.49
N ARG A 308 21.63 -28.98 31.38
CA ARG A 308 22.65 -28.20 30.65
C ARG A 308 23.24 -27.06 31.48
N LYS A 309 22.48 -26.49 32.42
CA LYS A 309 22.94 -25.43 33.32
C LYS A 309 23.57 -25.98 34.61
N GLY A 310 23.58 -27.29 34.82
CA GLY A 310 24.07 -27.92 36.05
C GLY A 310 23.25 -27.54 37.28
N TRP A 311 22.01 -27.10 37.09
CA TRP A 311 21.07 -26.83 38.17
C TRP A 311 20.43 -28.16 38.52
N GLY A 312 20.82 -28.73 39.67
CA GLY A 312 20.18 -29.95 40.15
C GLY A 312 18.68 -29.75 40.26
N VAL A 313 17.91 -30.62 39.61
CA VAL A 313 16.45 -30.64 39.71
C VAL A 313 16.12 -30.95 41.18
N LEU A 314 15.38 -30.05 41.84
CA LEU A 314 15.05 -30.13 43.27
C LEU A 314 13.92 -31.13 43.57
#